data_AF-A0A2N9N2Z1-F1
#
_entry.id   AF-A0A2N9N2Z1-F1
#
_cell.length_a   1.000
_cell.length_b   1.000
_cell.length_c   1.000
_cell.angle_alpha   90.00
_cell.angle_beta   90.00
_cell.angle_gamma   90.00
#
_symmetry.space_group_name_H-M   'P 1'
#
loop_
_entity.id
_entity.type
_entity.pdbx_description
1 polymer ?
#
loop_
_entity_poly.entity_id
_entity_poly.type
_entity_poly.pdbx_seq_one_letter_code
_entity_poly.pdbx_strand_id
1 'polypeptide(L)' 'MMVEWLGEAEIARHIENAVAAVVAEGAVRTYDLGGTASTTDVARSVAESLRFAHAMR' A
#
# COMPACT_ATOMS: atom_id res chain seq x y z
N MET A 1 9.51 5.12 -8.34
CA MET A 1 8.28 4.61 -9.03
C MET A 1 7.95 5.42 -10.30
N MET A 2 7.04 4.97 -11.18
CA MET A 2 6.58 5.79 -12.33
C MET A 2 6.11 7.19 -11.91
N VAL A 3 5.38 7.27 -10.79
CA VAL A 3 4.88 8.54 -10.22
C VAL A 3 6.03 9.48 -9.84
N GLU A 4 7.10 8.95 -9.26
CA GLU A 4 8.31 9.71 -8.94
C GLU A 4 9.02 10.22 -10.20
N TRP A 5 9.08 9.41 -11.27
CA TRP A 5 9.64 9.82 -12.55
C TRP A 5 8.88 10.99 -13.18
N LEU A 6 7.57 11.10 -12.91
CA LEU A 6 6.73 12.22 -13.33
C LEU A 6 6.90 13.49 -12.46
N GLY A 7 7.79 13.46 -11.46
CA GLY A 7 8.07 14.59 -10.55
C GLY A 7 7.37 14.54 -9.20
N GLU A 8 6.53 13.52 -8.96
CA GLU A 8 5.70 13.42 -7.76
C GLU A 8 6.34 12.54 -6.67
N ALA A 9 7.54 12.92 -6.21
CA ALA A 9 8.35 12.13 -5.28
C ALA A 9 7.64 11.84 -3.94
N GLU A 10 6.95 12.83 -3.37
CA GLU A 10 6.23 12.68 -2.10
C GLU A 10 5.04 11.73 -2.22
N ILE A 11 4.32 11.78 -3.34
CA ILE A 11 3.20 10.85 -3.61
C ILE A 11 3.74 9.43 -3.76
N ALA A 12 4.81 9.24 -4.52
CA ALA A 12 5.45 7.94 -4.67
C ALA A 12 5.88 7.36 -3.32
N ARG A 13 6.53 8.16 -2.47
CA ARG A 13 6.94 7.77 -1.12
C ARG A 13 5.77 7.35 -0.24
N HIS A 14 4.63 8.07 -0.29
CA HIS A 14 3.43 7.66 0.45
C HIS A 14 2.87 6.31 -0.04
N ILE A 15 2.81 6.11 -1.36
CA ILE A 15 2.33 4.84 -1.94
C ILE A 15 3.24 3.68 -1.54
N GLU A 16 4.55 3.84 -1.69
CA GLU A 16 5.54 2.81 -1.35
C GLU A 16 5.48 2.45 0.14
N ASN A 17 5.40 3.45 1.02
CA ASN A 17 5.28 3.21 2.46
C ASN A 17 3.97 2.49 2.83
N ALA A 18 2.85 2.85 2.20
CA ALA A 18 1.58 2.18 2.46
C ALA A 18 1.59 0.71 2.03
N VAL A 19 2.18 0.42 0.87
CA VAL A 19 2.39 -0.97 0.41
C VAL A 19 3.31 -1.71 1.38
N ALA A 20 4.43 -1.11 1.78
CA ALA A 20 5.37 -1.72 2.71
C ALA A 20 4.73 -2.02 4.07
N ALA A 21 3.90 -1.11 4.60
CA ALA A 21 3.19 -1.30 5.85
C ALA A 21 2.21 -2.48 5.79
N VAL A 22 1.40 -2.59 4.73
CA VAL A 22 0.45 -3.71 4.56
C VAL A 22 1.18 -5.05 4.44
N VAL A 23 2.28 -5.08 3.69
CA VAL A 23 3.10 -6.29 3.55
C VAL A 23 3.77 -6.67 4.88
N ALA A 24 4.28 -5.70 5.63
CA ALA A 24 4.91 -5.92 6.93
C ALA A 24 3.92 -6.39 7.99
N GLU A 25 2.68 -5.87 7.98
CA GLU A 25 1.60 -6.33 8.86
C GLU A 25 1.24 -7.80 8.55
N GLY A 26 1.21 -8.17 7.27
CA GLY A 26 1.03 -9.56 6.83
C GLY A 26 -0.36 -10.14 7.06
N ALA A 27 -1.33 -9.33 7.51
CA ALA A 27 -2.71 -9.75 7.78
C ALA A 27 -3.53 -10.00 6.50
N VAL A 28 -3.35 -9.17 5.46
CA VAL A 28 -4.02 -9.29 4.16
C VAL A 28 -2.98 -9.56 3.08
N ARG A 29 -2.89 -10.82 2.62
CA ARG A 29 -1.89 -11.25 1.63
C ARG A 29 -2.47 -12.26 0.64
N THR A 30 -2.03 -12.16 -0.61
CA THR A 30 -2.45 -13.05 -1.71
C THR A 30 -1.83 -14.44 -1.59
N TYR A 31 -2.26 -15.37 -2.45
CA TYR A 31 -1.85 -16.77 -2.41
C TYR A 31 -0.35 -16.99 -2.59
N ASP A 32 0.30 -16.16 -3.41
CA ASP A 32 1.75 -16.18 -3.64
C ASP A 32 2.55 -15.78 -2.39
N LEU A 33 1.92 -15.04 -1.47
CA LEU A 33 2.45 -14.68 -0.16
C LEU A 33 1.91 -15.58 0.97
N GLY A 34 1.29 -16.72 0.64
CA GLY A 34 0.78 -17.69 1.61
C GLY A 34 -0.47 -17.23 2.36
N GLY A 35 -1.31 -16.42 1.73
CA GLY A 35 -2.63 -16.04 2.25
C GLY A 35 -3.76 -16.43 1.31
N THR A 36 -4.95 -15.95 1.61
CA THR A 36 -6.19 -16.25 0.87
C THR A 36 -6.87 -14.99 0.36
N ALA A 37 -6.24 -13.82 0.51
CA ALA A 37 -6.82 -12.55 0.08
C ALA A 37 -6.83 -12.43 -1.44
N SER A 38 -7.84 -11.76 -1.99
CA SER A 38 -7.86 -11.41 -3.41
C SER A 38 -6.98 -10.19 -3.70
N THR A 39 -6.67 -9.96 -4.97
CA THR A 39 -6.00 -8.72 -5.43
C THR A 39 -6.74 -7.47 -4.96
N THR A 40 -8.07 -7.49 -5.01
CA THR A 40 -8.91 -6.36 -4.59
C THR A 40 -8.84 -6.10 -3.09
N ASP A 41 -8.68 -7.15 -2.27
CA ASP A 41 -8.55 -7.00 -0.81
C ASP A 41 -7.23 -6.34 -0.43
N VAL A 42 -6.13 -6.76 -1.05
CA VAL A 42 -4.83 -6.10 -0.85
C VAL A 42 -4.87 -4.65 -1.34
N ALA A 43 -5.45 -4.39 -2.52
CA ALA A 43 -5.59 -3.03 -3.03
C ALA A 43 -6.41 -2.12 -2.10
N ARG A 44 -7.50 -2.64 -1.52
CA ARG A 44 -8.30 -1.92 -0.53
C ARG A 44 -7.49 -1.61 0.73
N SER A 45 -6.76 -2.59 1.27
CA SER A 45 -5.92 -2.43 2.46
C SER A 45 -4.84 -1.35 2.25
N VAL A 46 -4.19 -1.31 1.08
CA VAL A 46 -3.23 -0.26 0.73
C VAL A 46 -3.90 1.12 0.65
N ALA A 47 -5.08 1.21 0.02
CA ALA A 47 -5.82 2.47 -0.07
C ALA A 47 -6.30 2.99 1.30
N GLU A 48 -6.68 2.09 2.21
CA GLU A 48 -7.02 2.43 3.59
C GLU A 48 -5.80 2.92 4.37
N SER A 49 -4.66 2.21 4.27
CA SER A 49 -3.38 2.61 4.87
C SER A 49 -2.96 4.03 4.47
N LEU A 50 -3.08 4.38 3.18
CA LEU A 50 -2.87 5.74 2.67
C LEU A 50 -3.79 6.79 3.31
N ARG A 51 -5.09 6.46 3.46
CA ARG A 51 -6.07 7.39 4.06
C ARG A 51 -5.78 7.67 5.52
N PHE A 52 -5.43 6.64 6.30
CA PHE A 52 -5.08 6.80 7.71
C PHE A 52 -3.85 7.69 7.89
N ALA A 53 -2.80 7.46 7.07
CA ALA A 53 -1.59 8.29 7.11
C ALA A 53 -1.89 9.78 6.81
N HIS A 54 -2.85 10.06 5.93
CA HIS A 54 -3.25 11.43 5.61
C HIS A 54 -4.17 12.07 6.67
N ALA A 55 -4.99 11.28 7.36
CA ALA A 55 -5.91 11.75 8.40
C ALA A 55 -5.21 12.07 9.74
N MET A 56 -4.01 11.55 9.96
CA MET A 56 -3.20 11.82 11.16
C MET A 56 -2.29 13.06 11.03
N ARG A 57 -2.42 13.81 9.95
CA ARG A 57 -1.62 14.99 9.62
C ARG A 57 -2.40 16.27 9.84
#